data_AF-A0A8T2SK90-F1
#
_entry.id   AF-A0A8T2SK90-F1
#
_cell.length_a   1.000
_cell.length_b   1.000
_cell.length_c   1.000
_cell.angle_alpha   90.00
_cell.angle_beta   90.00
_cell.angle_gamma   90.00
#
_symmetry.space_group_name_H-M   'P 1'
#
loop_
_entity.id
_entity.type
_entity.pdbx_description
1 polymer ?
#
loop_
_entity_poly.entity_id
_entity_poly.type
_entity_poly.pdbx_seq_one_letter_code
_entity_poly.pdbx_strand_id
1 'polypeptide(L)' 'MISGEAMCPGRRLQSRRLCAKKLGEGFGLRKIDSEGKARKIVGCSCVVVKDYGEEIEGLNVVQEYWKSH' A
#
# COMPACT_ATOMS: atom_id res chain seq x y z
N MET A 1 10.68 -11.21 -9.73
CA MET A 1 9.67 -10.37 -10.41
C MET A 1 9.02 -9.44 -9.39
N ILE A 2 9.63 -8.27 -9.17
CA ILE A 2 8.86 -7.06 -8.86
C ILE A 2 8.29 -6.63 -10.21
N SER A 3 7.09 -7.11 -10.54
CA SER A 3 6.51 -6.83 -11.86
C SER A 3 6.16 -5.35 -11.96
N GLY A 4 6.95 -4.64 -12.76
CA GLY A 4 6.53 -3.44 -13.48
C GLY A 4 6.37 -2.16 -12.68
N GLU A 5 7.46 -1.59 -12.17
CA GLU A 5 7.55 -0.13 -12.04
C GLU A 5 7.68 0.46 -13.46
N ALA A 6 6.55 0.68 -14.13
CA ALA A 6 6.50 1.62 -15.24
C ALA A 6 6.53 3.03 -14.65
N MET A 7 7.72 3.49 -14.26
CA MET A 7 7.95 4.87 -13.84
C MET A 7 7.83 5.76 -15.08
N CYS A 8 6.80 6.59 -15.16
CA CYS A 8 6.81 7.70 -16.09
C CYS A 8 8.01 8.60 -15.71
N PRO A 9 8.98 8.85 -16.60
CA PRO A 9 10.10 9.72 -16.29
C PRO A 9 9.57 11.13 -16.01
N GLY A 10 9.65 11.59 -14.76
CA GLY A 10 9.27 12.95 -14.37
C GLY A 10 8.45 13.09 -13.08
N ARG A 11 7.87 12.02 -12.53
CA ARG A 11 7.21 12.08 -11.21
C ARG A 11 7.99 11.28 -10.16
N ARG A 12 8.47 11.96 -9.11
CA ARG A 12 8.95 11.28 -7.89
C ARG A 12 7.74 10.68 -7.18
N LEU A 13 7.49 9.40 -7.43
CA LEU A 13 6.57 8.61 -6.61
C LEU A 13 7.37 8.09 -5.41
N GLN A 14 6.89 8.38 -4.21
CA GLN A 14 7.44 7.83 -2.97
C GLN A 14 7.07 6.35 -2.89
N SER A 15 8.07 5.46 -2.98
CA SER A 15 7.87 4.01 -2.93
C SER A 15 8.58 3.42 -1.71
N ARG A 16 7.94 2.45 -1.05
CA ARG A 16 8.57 1.67 0.04
C ARG A 16 8.40 0.18 -0.21
N ARG A 17 9.48 -0.57 -0.07
CA ARG A 17 9.47 -2.03 -0.21
C ARG A 17 8.93 -2.68 1.06
N LEU A 18 7.78 -3.33 0.96
CA LEU A 18 7.19 -4.15 2.02
C LEU A 18 6.99 -5.60 1.54
N CYS A 19 6.80 -6.51 2.49
CA CYS A 19 6.44 -7.90 2.19
C CYS A 19 5.03 -7.98 1.60
N ALA A 20 4.85 -8.75 0.53
CA ALA A 20 3.57 -8.89 -0.19
C ALA A 20 2.39 -9.32 0.70
N LYS A 21 2.64 -10.18 1.70
CA LYS A 21 1.61 -10.61 2.67
C LYS A 21 1.14 -9.47 3.58
N LYS A 22 2.06 -8.61 4.05
CA LYS A 22 1.74 -7.45 4.89
C LYS A 22 0.97 -6.39 4.10
N LEU A 23 1.35 -6.16 2.84
CA LEU A 23 0.59 -5.28 1.95
C LEU A 23 -0.82 -5.82 1.72
N GLY A 24 -0.94 -7.11 1.38
CA GLY A 24 -2.25 -7.73 1.16
C GLY A 24 -3.18 -7.62 2.37
N GLU A 25 -2.64 -7.81 3.57
CA GLU A 25 -3.42 -7.67 4.80
C GLU A 25 -3.83 -6.22 5.09
N GLY A 26 -2.89 -5.26 4.97
CA GLY A 26 -3.12 -3.84 5.25
C GLY A 26 -4.06 -3.13 4.25
N PHE A 27 -4.11 -3.61 3.01
CA PHE A 27 -5.03 -3.09 1.98
C PHE A 27 -6.34 -3.88 1.87
N GLY A 28 -6.62 -4.78 2.82
CA GLY A 28 -7.88 -5.53 2.83
C GLY A 28 -8.03 -6.55 1.72
N LEU A 29 -6.94 -6.98 1.08
CA LEU A 29 -6.90 -8.08 0.11
C LEU A 29 -7.00 -9.45 0.81
N ARG A 30 -7.84 -9.53 1.83
CA ARG A 30 -8.13 -10.71 2.64
C ARG A 30 -9.56 -11.16 2.40
N LYS A 31 -9.77 -12.45 2.16
CA LYS A 31 -11.10 -13.04 2.27
C LYS A 31 -11.39 -13.31 3.74
N ILE A 32 -12.48 -12.71 4.22
CA ILE A 32 -13.02 -12.89 5.55
C ILE A 32 -14.05 -14.01 5.49
N ASP A 33 -13.93 -14.97 6.39
CA ASP A 33 -14.94 -16.02 6.59
C ASP A 33 -16.11 -15.47 7.43
N SER A 34 -17.23 -16.20 7.51
CA SER A 34 -18.42 -15.75 8.27
C SER A 34 -18.15 -15.51 9.77
N GLU A 35 -17.10 -16.11 10.32
CA GLU A 35 -16.61 -15.90 11.70
C GLU A 35 -15.66 -14.68 11.86
N GLY A 36 -15.41 -13.91 10.79
CA GLY A 36 -14.52 -12.73 10.85
C GLY A 36 -13.02 -13.03 10.81
N LYS A 37 -12.62 -14.31 10.67
CA LYS A 37 -11.21 -14.71 10.50
C LYS A 37 -10.75 -14.57 9.05
N ALA A 38 -9.54 -14.04 8.87
CA ALA A 38 -8.89 -13.97 7.56
C ALA A 38 -8.41 -15.36 7.13
N ARG A 39 -9.06 -15.96 6.13
CA ARG A 39 -8.71 -17.31 5.64
C ARG A 39 -7.70 -17.29 4.51
N LYS A 40 -7.71 -16.24 3.68
CA LYS A 40 -6.83 -16.14 2.51
C LYS A 40 -6.40 -14.70 2.31
N ILE A 41 -5.09 -14.45 2.38
CA ILE A 41 -4.47 -13.17 2.07
C ILE A 41 -3.87 -13.28 0.67
N VAL A 42 -4.28 -12.39 -0.22
CA VAL A 42 -3.68 -12.28 -1.55
C VAL A 42 -2.49 -11.34 -1.44
N GLY A 43 -1.30 -11.83 -1.79
CA GLY A 43 -0.10 -11.00 -1.85
C GLY A 43 -0.18 -10.04 -3.03
N CYS A 44 0.10 -8.77 -2.79
CA CYS A 44 0.21 -7.77 -3.85
C CYS A 44 1.68 -7.40 -4.09
N SER A 45 2.08 -7.24 -5.35
CA SER A 45 3.44 -6.85 -5.74
C SER A 45 3.63 -5.33 -5.80
N CYS A 46 2.58 -4.57 -6.10
CA CYS A 46 2.60 -3.11 -6.17
C CYS A 46 1.20 -2.55 -5.90
N VAL A 47 1.11 -1.53 -5.04
CA VAL A 47 -0.13 -0.80 -4.76
C VAL A 47 0.14 0.68 -5.00
N VAL A 48 -0.74 1.33 -5.75
CA VAL A 48 -0.65 2.75 -6.05
C VAL A 48 -1.89 3.43 -5.49
N VAL A 49 -1.69 4.33 -4.52
CA VAL A 49 -2.76 5.18 -3.99
C VAL A 49 -2.86 6.40 -4.88
N LYS A 50 -4.04 6.62 -5.49
CA LYS A 50 -4.31 7.78 -6.35
C LYS A 50 -4.89 8.96 -5.58
N ASP A 51 -5.81 8.66 -4.67
CA ASP A 51 -6.54 9.64 -3.89
C ASP A 51 -6.67 9.10 -2.46
N TYR A 52 -6.31 9.92 -1.48
CA TYR A 52 -6.40 9.57 -0.07
C TYR A 52 -7.73 10.02 0.58
N GLY A 53 -8.61 10.66 -0.18
CA GLY A 53 -9.86 11.23 0.32
C GLY A 53 -9.61 12.55 1.06
N GLU A 54 -10.10 12.64 2.30
CA GLU A 54 -9.91 13.82 3.15
C GLU A 54 -8.53 13.87 3.81
N GLU A 55 -7.98 15.08 3.93
CA GLU A 55 -6.74 15.35 4.65
C GLU A 55 -6.94 15.18 6.16
N ILE A 56 -6.78 13.95 6.63
CA ILE A 56 -6.78 13.62 8.06
C ILE A 56 -5.36 13.68 8.64
N GLU A 57 -5.19 13.88 9.95
CA GLU A 57 -3.87 13.95 10.60
C GLU A 57 -2.93 12.78 10.24
N GLY A 58 -3.49 11.59 10.01
CA GLY A 58 -2.73 10.42 9.58
C GLY A 58 -1.99 10.60 8.25
N LEU A 59 -2.53 11.39 7.32
CA LEU A 59 -1.86 11.72 6.05
C LEU A 59 -0.61 12.56 6.27
N ASN A 60 -0.65 13.50 7.21
CA ASN A 60 0.47 14.39 7.47
C ASN A 60 1.66 13.62 8.09
N VAL A 61 1.38 12.71 9.03
CA VAL A 61 2.39 11.81 9.62
C VAL A 61 3.05 10.93 8.55
N VAL A 62 2.24 10.38 7.64
CA VAL A 62 2.71 9.58 6.51
C VAL A 62 3.60 10.44 5.59
N GLN A 63 3.16 11.63 5.20
CA GLN A 63 3.96 12.51 4.34
C GLN A 63 5.29 12.94 4.98
N GLU A 64 5.29 13.32 6.26
CA GLU A 64 6.50 13.65 7.02
C GLU A 64 7.47 12.46 7.09
N TYR A 65 6.96 11.25 7.38
CA TYR A 65 7.78 10.04 7.42
C TYR A 65 8.51 9.79 6.09
N TRP A 66 7.85 10.05 4.97
CA TRP A 66 8.42 9.89 3.64
C TRP A 66 9.29 11.07 3.17
N LYS A 67 9.16 12.26 3.78
CA LYS A 67 10.07 13.39 3.53
C LYS A 67 11.38 13.25 4.30
N SER A 68 11.34 12.57 5.45
CA SER A 68 12.49 12.37 6.33
C SER A 68 13.41 11.20 5.91
N HIS A 69 13.04 10.42 4.87
CA HIS A 69 13.78 9.22 4.44
C HIS A 69 14.00 9.16 2.92
#